data_AF-A0A2D9ZY36-F1
#
_entry.id   AF-A0A2D9ZY36-F1
#
_cell.length_a   1.000
_cell.length_b   1.000
_cell.length_c   1.000
_cell.angle_alpha   90.00
_cell.angle_beta   90.00
_cell.angle_gamma   90.00
#
_symmetry.space_group_name_H-M   'P 1'
#
loop_
_entity.id
_entity.type
_entity.pdbx_description
1 polymer ?
#
loop_
_entity_poly.entity_id
_entity_poly.type
_entity_poly.pdbx_seq_one_letter_code
_entity_poly.pdbx_strand_id
1 'polypeptide(L)'
;MPASALRLFSKLVLILLLLPGAVLVNADSCRDAVNAQGYAELADTFSADKALRLAPDSADKPLTEQQACAVLTLLPELPAAASPGWIGDLGEPSLYPRLLPLWEAAQKHPHSEFTLALRELIRRDLANGYNIATSPWPAFDPERTLIYGHSDIRHAQQLLALLTSEDMGARVGFSSKISAYLHRDGWGEPAAGAITLDDHHILIEAREYDLHLEFADAADKQRFMVILSRYAKKQTGMNQPLIHGSWWQPFVRSYTTAKGFEAVAQVDISDGNQTAQVLLSDSSAETLARRIREQAFPWTVTIRPVWVNPAFYRYLSGDFQ
;
A
#
# COMPACT_ATOMS: atom_id res chain seq x y z
N MET A 1 17.89 -35.13 39.27
CA MET A 1 17.21 -33.82 39.40
C MET A 1 18.23 -32.78 39.85
N PRO A 2 18.19 -31.52 39.41
CA PRO A 2 17.22 -30.83 38.52
C PRO A 2 17.91 -30.44 37.17
N ALA A 3 17.31 -29.80 36.16
CA ALA A 3 15.94 -29.58 35.74
C ALA A 3 15.99 -29.14 34.24
N SER A 4 15.17 -29.80 33.42
CA SER A 4 14.40 -29.27 32.27
C SER A 4 14.92 -28.08 31.44
N ALA A 5 15.11 -28.33 30.13
CA ALA A 5 14.59 -27.47 29.06
C ALA A 5 14.43 -28.29 27.76
N LEU A 6 13.36 -29.09 27.70
CA LEU A 6 12.86 -29.66 26.45
C LEU A 6 12.23 -28.51 25.65
N ARG A 7 12.94 -27.96 24.65
CA ARG A 7 12.31 -27.03 23.69
C ARG A 7 11.41 -27.87 22.78
N LEU A 8 10.12 -27.91 23.11
CA LEU A 8 9.09 -28.35 22.18
C LEU A 8 9.15 -27.43 20.95
N PHE A 9 9.39 -28.02 19.78
CA PHE A 9 9.05 -27.40 18.51
C PHE A 9 7.52 -27.22 18.47
N SER A 10 7.06 -26.00 18.71
CA SER A 10 5.67 -25.65 18.52
C SER A 10 5.38 -25.65 17.02
N LYS A 11 4.44 -26.50 16.58
CA LYS A 11 3.91 -26.49 15.22
C LYS A 11 3.24 -25.14 14.97
N LEU A 12 3.88 -24.30 14.15
CA LEU A 12 3.27 -23.07 13.67
C LEU A 12 2.19 -23.45 12.63
N VAL A 13 0.93 -23.47 13.05
CA VAL A 13 -0.20 -23.62 12.13
C VAL A 13 -0.57 -22.21 11.65
N LEU A 14 -0.12 -21.87 10.44
CA LEU A 14 -0.53 -20.64 9.76
C LEU A 14 -1.86 -20.89 9.05
N ILE A 15 -2.96 -20.38 9.60
CA ILE A 15 -4.25 -20.32 8.90
C ILE A 15 -4.35 -18.93 8.27
N LEU A 16 -4.35 -18.84 6.94
CA LEU A 16 -5.07 -17.76 6.26
C LEU A 16 -5.53 -18.12 4.84
N LEU A 17 -6.66 -17.52 4.51
CA LEU A 17 -7.53 -17.63 3.35
C LEU A 17 -6.84 -17.54 1.98
N LEU A 18 -7.05 -18.62 1.21
CA LEU A 18 -7.34 -18.71 -0.23
C LEU A 18 -6.92 -17.52 -1.13
N LEU A 19 -5.70 -17.61 -1.66
CA LEU A 19 -5.36 -17.18 -3.03
C LEU A 19 -5.18 -18.45 -3.88
N PRO A 20 -5.81 -18.58 -5.06
CA PRO A 20 -5.59 -19.73 -5.92
C PRO A 20 -4.21 -19.59 -6.59
N GLY A 21 -3.23 -20.35 -6.11
CA GLY A 21 -1.92 -20.50 -6.75
C GLY A 21 -0.70 -20.43 -5.84
N ALA A 22 -0.85 -20.01 -4.57
CA ALA A 22 0.23 -20.15 -3.60
C ALA A 22 0.23 -21.59 -3.07
N VAL A 23 1.10 -22.44 -3.62
CA VAL A 23 1.43 -23.71 -2.97
C VAL A 23 2.04 -23.35 -1.62
N LEU A 24 1.33 -23.66 -0.54
CA LEU A 24 1.86 -23.67 0.82
C LEU A 24 3.00 -24.69 0.85
N VAL A 25 4.24 -24.22 0.74
CA VAL A 25 5.39 -25.03 1.12
C VAL A 25 5.60 -24.77 2.61
N ASN A 26 5.08 -25.66 3.45
CA ASN A 26 5.68 -25.83 4.78
C ASN A 26 7.14 -26.20 4.51
N ALA A 27 8.07 -25.30 4.80
CA ALA A 27 9.48 -25.63 4.70
C ALA A 27 9.85 -26.45 5.95
N ASP A 28 9.76 -27.77 5.83
CA ASP A 28 10.17 -28.71 6.89
C ASP A 28 11.71 -28.78 7.01
N SER A 29 12.44 -28.16 6.08
CA SER A 29 13.90 -28.12 5.99
C SER A 29 14.42 -26.76 5.47
N CYS A 30 15.69 -26.44 5.75
CA CYS A 30 16.37 -25.28 5.16
C CYS A 30 16.40 -25.38 3.62
N ARG A 31 16.49 -26.60 3.08
CA ARG A 31 16.44 -26.85 1.64
C ARG A 31 15.15 -26.34 1.01
N ASP A 32 14.01 -26.67 1.59
CA ASP A 32 12.71 -26.27 1.06
C ASP A 32 12.58 -24.74 1.05
N ALA A 33 13.06 -24.08 2.11
CA ALA A 33 13.06 -22.62 2.20
C ALA A 33 13.95 -21.94 1.14
N VAL A 34 15.16 -22.46 0.90
CA VAL A 34 16.07 -21.95 -0.13
C VAL A 34 15.54 -22.18 -1.54
N ASN A 35 14.92 -23.34 -1.79
CA ASN A 35 14.28 -23.66 -3.08
C ASN A 35 13.09 -22.74 -3.37
N ALA A 36 12.22 -22.54 -2.38
CA ALA A 36 11.06 -21.65 -2.51
C ALA A 36 11.46 -20.19 -2.78
N GLN A 37 12.62 -19.76 -2.25
CA GLN A 37 13.17 -18.42 -2.47
C GLN A 37 14.05 -18.31 -3.74
N GLY A 38 14.25 -19.40 -4.50
CA GLY A 38 15.02 -19.37 -5.75
C GLY A 38 16.54 -19.28 -5.59
N TYR A 39 17.08 -19.82 -4.48
CA TYR A 39 18.51 -19.77 -4.15
C TYR A 39 19.20 -21.15 -4.12
N ALA A 40 18.59 -22.17 -4.75
CA ALA A 40 19.10 -23.55 -4.73
C ALA A 40 20.52 -23.65 -5.31
N GLU A 41 20.74 -23.01 -6.46
CA GLU A 41 22.02 -23.00 -7.16
C GLU A 41 23.11 -22.30 -6.33
N LEU A 42 22.74 -21.25 -5.58
CA LEU A 42 23.67 -20.57 -4.67
C LEU A 42 24.11 -21.50 -3.54
N ALA A 43 23.20 -22.27 -2.95
CA ALA A 43 23.52 -23.24 -1.90
C ALA A 43 24.50 -24.31 -2.40
N ASP A 44 24.28 -24.82 -3.62
CA ASP A 44 25.14 -25.83 -4.23
C ASP A 44 26.59 -25.32 -4.47
N THR A 45 26.81 -24.00 -4.49
CA THR A 45 28.17 -23.41 -4.58
C THR A 45 28.98 -23.45 -3.27
N PHE A 46 28.36 -23.76 -2.13
CA PHE A 46 29.03 -23.64 -0.83
C PHE A 46 29.79 -24.94 -0.51
N SER A 47 31.08 -24.87 -0.21
CA SER A 47 31.81 -26.03 0.31
C SER A 47 31.29 -26.44 1.69
N ALA A 48 31.54 -27.69 2.11
CA ALA A 48 31.21 -28.18 3.45
C ALA A 48 31.75 -27.24 4.55
N ASP A 49 33.02 -26.83 4.45
CA ASP A 49 33.65 -25.92 5.41
C ASP A 49 33.00 -24.52 5.41
N LYS A 50 32.56 -24.03 4.24
CA LYS A 50 31.85 -22.74 4.15
C LYS A 50 30.48 -22.85 4.78
N ALA A 51 29.74 -23.92 4.49
CA ALA A 51 28.41 -24.16 5.04
C ALA A 51 28.45 -24.28 6.57
N LEU A 52 29.37 -25.09 7.10
CA LEU A 52 29.50 -25.31 8.54
C LEU A 52 29.95 -24.05 9.30
N ARG A 53 30.82 -23.21 8.70
CA ARG A 53 31.18 -21.91 9.30
C ARG A 53 30.00 -20.94 9.39
N LEU A 54 29.14 -20.94 8.38
CA LEU A 54 28.01 -20.00 8.28
C LEU A 54 26.76 -20.50 9.03
N ALA A 55 26.61 -21.80 9.20
CA ALA A 55 25.49 -22.44 9.89
C ALA A 55 25.96 -23.62 10.77
N PRO A 56 26.70 -23.35 11.87
CA PRO A 56 27.32 -24.39 12.70
C PRO A 56 26.30 -25.35 13.34
N ASP A 57 25.09 -24.89 13.62
CA ASP A 57 24.00 -25.69 14.20
C ASP A 57 23.44 -26.76 13.24
N SER A 58 23.87 -26.75 11.98
CA SER A 58 23.49 -27.77 10.98
C SER A 58 24.48 -28.94 10.88
N ALA A 59 25.51 -29.00 11.74
CA ALA A 59 26.61 -29.95 11.66
C ALA A 59 26.19 -31.43 11.58
N ASP A 60 25.05 -31.79 12.18
CA ASP A 60 24.49 -33.14 12.21
C ASP A 60 23.61 -33.48 10.99
N LYS A 61 23.33 -32.50 10.13
CA LYS A 61 22.49 -32.65 8.94
C LYS A 61 23.31 -33.04 7.70
N PRO A 62 22.69 -33.59 6.64
CA PRO A 62 23.37 -33.82 5.36
C PRO A 62 23.97 -32.54 4.79
N LEU A 63 25.11 -32.62 4.07
CA LEU A 63 25.82 -31.47 3.48
C LEU A 63 24.88 -30.52 2.73
N THR A 64 23.96 -31.10 1.97
CA THR A 64 23.01 -30.35 1.18
C THR A 64 22.04 -29.49 1.99
N GLU A 65 21.69 -29.94 3.19
CA GLU A 65 20.87 -29.21 4.14
C GLU A 65 21.72 -28.15 4.87
N GLN A 66 23.00 -28.45 5.16
CA GLN A 66 23.95 -27.49 5.71
C GLN A 66 24.16 -26.31 4.76
N GLN A 67 24.38 -26.59 3.47
CA GLN A 67 24.53 -25.60 2.41
C GLN A 67 23.30 -24.68 2.32
N ALA A 68 22.11 -25.26 2.39
CA ALA A 68 20.87 -24.48 2.38
C ALA A 68 20.73 -23.60 3.64
N CYS A 69 20.98 -24.14 4.83
CA CYS A 69 20.94 -23.35 6.06
C CYS A 69 21.96 -22.18 6.02
N ALA A 70 23.16 -22.41 5.46
CA ALA A 70 24.20 -21.39 5.30
C ALA A 70 23.84 -20.28 4.31
N VAL A 71 23.01 -20.55 3.30
CA VAL A 71 22.46 -19.50 2.44
C VAL A 71 21.46 -18.65 3.22
N LEU A 72 20.58 -19.28 4.01
CA LEU A 72 19.59 -18.55 4.81
C LEU A 72 20.23 -17.62 5.85
N THR A 73 21.42 -17.93 6.37
CA THR A 73 22.14 -17.01 7.29
C THR A 73 22.76 -15.79 6.60
N LEU A 74 22.94 -15.85 5.28
CA LEU A 74 23.46 -14.74 4.47
C LEU A 74 22.36 -13.91 3.81
N LEU A 75 21.20 -14.51 3.58
CA LEU A 75 20.05 -13.76 3.13
C LEU A 75 19.58 -12.87 4.27
N PRO A 76 19.30 -11.57 4.04
CA PRO A 76 18.57 -10.79 5.02
C PRO A 76 17.28 -11.55 5.30
N GLU A 77 16.92 -11.75 6.58
CA GLU A 77 15.64 -12.36 6.92
C GLU A 77 14.57 -11.61 6.13
N LEU A 78 14.00 -12.27 5.11
CA LEU A 78 12.75 -11.83 4.55
C LEU A 78 11.76 -12.11 5.68
N PRO A 79 11.26 -11.07 6.36
CA PRO A 79 10.50 -11.27 7.56
C PRO A 79 9.33 -12.22 7.26
N ALA A 80 9.19 -13.24 8.11
CA ALA A 80 8.23 -14.32 7.97
C ALA A 80 6.85 -13.74 7.63
N ALA A 81 6.31 -14.15 6.47
CA ALA A 81 5.05 -13.67 5.89
C ALA A 81 4.74 -12.21 6.28
N ALA A 82 5.53 -11.28 5.74
CA ALA A 82 5.26 -9.85 5.82
C ALA A 82 3.74 -9.62 5.78
N SER A 83 3.20 -8.97 6.82
CA SER A 83 1.80 -8.55 6.84
C SER A 83 1.43 -8.04 5.43
N PRO A 84 0.36 -8.54 4.78
CA PRO A 84 0.12 -8.26 3.38
C PRO A 84 0.25 -6.76 3.08
N GLY A 85 1.17 -6.35 2.19
CA GLY A 85 1.38 -4.93 1.89
C GLY A 85 2.39 -4.19 2.78
N TRP A 86 2.96 -4.77 3.84
CA TRP A 86 4.16 -4.23 4.51
C TRP A 86 5.41 -4.58 3.70
N ILE A 87 6.32 -3.62 3.58
CA ILE A 87 7.48 -3.71 2.68
C ILE A 87 8.82 -3.39 3.36
N GLY A 88 8.83 -3.07 4.65
CA GLY A 88 10.03 -2.80 5.44
C GLY A 88 9.87 -1.60 6.35
N ASP A 89 10.94 -1.25 7.05
CA ASP A 89 10.96 -0.10 7.96
C ASP A 89 11.76 1.07 7.37
N LEU A 90 11.44 2.31 7.78
CA LEU A 90 12.22 3.48 7.39
C LEU A 90 13.69 3.30 7.79
N GLY A 91 14.60 3.68 6.88
CA GLY A 91 16.03 3.47 7.04
C GLY A 91 16.54 2.07 6.71
N GLU A 92 15.67 1.08 6.51
CA GLU A 92 16.08 -0.26 6.09
C GLU A 92 16.60 -0.23 4.63
N PRO A 93 17.83 -0.69 4.34
CA PRO A 93 18.37 -0.68 2.98
C PRO A 93 17.51 -1.45 1.96
N SER A 94 16.80 -2.48 2.42
CA SER A 94 15.98 -3.35 1.57
C SER A 94 14.63 -2.72 1.16
N LEU A 95 14.19 -1.65 1.85
CA LEU A 95 12.90 -0.98 1.57
C LEU A 95 12.84 -0.44 0.14
N TYR A 96 13.91 0.23 -0.29
CA TYR A 96 13.99 0.90 -1.59
C TYR A 96 13.93 -0.07 -2.79
N PRO A 97 14.70 -1.17 -2.84
CA PRO A 97 14.62 -2.13 -3.93
C PRO A 97 13.29 -2.90 -3.97
N ARG A 98 12.54 -2.99 -2.86
CA ARG A 98 11.20 -3.63 -2.83
C ARG A 98 10.11 -2.78 -3.49
N LEU A 99 10.24 -1.47 -3.53
CA LEU A 99 9.21 -0.56 -4.06
C LEU A 99 8.99 -0.67 -5.58
N LEU A 100 10.07 -0.71 -6.35
CA LEU A 100 9.98 -0.61 -7.81
C LEU A 100 9.24 -1.81 -8.44
N PRO A 101 9.52 -3.08 -8.08
CA PRO A 101 8.76 -4.21 -8.60
C PRO A 101 7.26 -4.16 -8.26
N LEU A 102 6.91 -3.69 -7.06
CA LEU A 102 5.51 -3.53 -6.65
C LEU A 102 4.80 -2.46 -7.49
N TRP A 103 5.49 -1.35 -7.76
CA TRP A 103 4.99 -0.30 -8.64
C TRP A 103 4.83 -0.80 -10.08
N GLU A 104 5.83 -1.49 -10.64
CA GLU A 104 5.75 -2.04 -12.00
C GLU A 104 4.64 -3.08 -12.17
N ALA A 105 4.39 -3.89 -11.14
CA ALA A 105 3.26 -4.81 -11.11
C ALA A 105 1.91 -4.05 -11.08
N ALA A 106 1.82 -2.97 -10.30
CA ALA A 106 0.63 -2.12 -10.22
C ALA A 106 0.22 -1.53 -11.57
N GLN A 107 1.21 -1.14 -12.39
CA GLN A 107 0.97 -0.58 -13.73
C GLN A 107 0.31 -1.59 -14.68
N LYS A 108 0.41 -2.89 -14.40
CA LYS A 108 -0.10 -3.97 -15.25
C LYS A 108 -1.44 -4.54 -14.75
N HIS A 109 -2.02 -3.98 -13.69
CA HIS A 109 -3.25 -4.54 -13.11
C HIS A 109 -4.43 -4.40 -14.10
N PRO A 110 -5.05 -5.51 -14.53
CA PRO A 110 -6.12 -5.46 -15.52
C PRO A 110 -7.41 -4.84 -14.95
N HIS A 111 -8.28 -4.39 -15.84
CA HIS A 111 -9.64 -4.01 -15.46
C HIS A 111 -10.49 -5.28 -15.29
N SER A 112 -11.23 -5.35 -14.18
CA SER A 112 -12.28 -6.36 -13.97
C SER A 112 -13.62 -5.86 -14.50
N GLU A 113 -14.60 -6.75 -14.62
CA GLU A 113 -15.99 -6.37 -14.93
C GLU A 113 -16.54 -5.34 -13.94
N PHE A 114 -16.23 -5.49 -12.65
CA PHE A 114 -16.61 -4.52 -11.62
C PHE A 114 -15.99 -3.14 -11.87
N THR A 115 -14.69 -3.08 -12.20
CA THR A 115 -14.02 -1.79 -12.47
C THR A 115 -14.59 -1.07 -13.69
N LEU A 116 -15.03 -1.82 -14.71
CA LEU A 116 -15.69 -1.28 -15.89
C LEU A 116 -17.10 -0.80 -15.56
N ALA A 117 -17.86 -1.58 -14.77
CA ALA A 117 -19.20 -1.23 -14.36
C ALA A 117 -19.27 0.02 -13.45
N LEU A 118 -18.24 0.28 -12.64
CA LEU A 118 -18.14 1.50 -11.83
C LEU A 118 -18.12 2.80 -12.65
N ARG A 119 -17.75 2.74 -13.94
CA ARG A 119 -17.80 3.91 -14.84
C ARG A 119 -19.23 4.45 -14.99
N GLU A 120 -20.24 3.59 -14.79
CA GLU A 120 -21.65 4.00 -14.75
C GLU A 120 -21.96 4.99 -13.62
N LEU A 121 -21.20 4.97 -12.52
CA LEU A 121 -21.39 5.96 -11.45
C LEU A 121 -21.05 7.37 -11.94
N ILE A 122 -20.02 7.49 -12.78
CA ILE A 122 -19.62 8.79 -13.35
C ILE A 122 -20.55 9.16 -14.50
N ARG A 123 -20.82 8.23 -15.42
CA ARG A 123 -21.71 8.44 -16.57
C ARG A 123 -23.13 8.86 -16.18
N ARG A 124 -23.58 8.53 -14.97
CA ARG A 124 -24.92 8.85 -14.44
C ARG A 124 -24.90 9.98 -13.41
N ASP A 125 -23.81 10.74 -13.32
CA ASP A 125 -23.63 11.86 -12.38
C ASP A 125 -23.83 11.45 -10.90
N LEU A 126 -23.56 10.19 -10.56
CA LEU A 126 -23.67 9.70 -9.18
C LEU A 126 -22.42 10.00 -8.38
N ALA A 127 -21.25 9.98 -9.02
CA ALA A 127 -19.95 10.28 -8.42
C ALA A 127 -19.04 10.97 -9.43
N ASN A 128 -18.14 11.83 -8.93
CA ASN A 128 -17.12 12.49 -9.77
C ASN A 128 -15.82 11.69 -9.91
N GLY A 129 -15.73 10.56 -9.22
CA GLY A 129 -14.56 9.69 -9.22
C GLY A 129 -14.63 8.58 -8.17
N TYR A 130 -13.72 7.63 -8.25
CA TYR A 130 -13.57 6.51 -7.32
C TYR A 130 -12.13 6.00 -7.31
N ASN A 131 -11.74 5.35 -6.22
CA ASN A 131 -10.45 4.67 -6.09
C ASN A 131 -10.67 3.16 -5.91
N ILE A 132 -9.88 2.33 -6.57
CA ILE A 132 -9.93 0.86 -6.40
C ILE A 132 -8.60 0.43 -5.83
N ALA A 133 -8.60 -0.16 -4.63
CA ALA A 133 -7.40 -0.80 -4.09
C ALA A 133 -7.11 -2.09 -4.88
N THR A 134 -5.90 -2.22 -5.41
CA THR A 134 -5.51 -3.34 -6.28
C THR A 134 -4.51 -4.30 -5.64
N SER A 135 -4.12 -4.03 -4.41
CA SER A 135 -3.32 -4.93 -3.59
C SER A 135 -3.78 -4.89 -2.12
N PRO A 136 -3.44 -5.93 -1.33
CA PRO A 136 -3.72 -5.95 0.09
C PRO A 136 -3.13 -4.76 0.82
N TRP A 137 -3.78 -4.40 1.92
CA TRP A 137 -3.34 -3.36 2.84
C TRP A 137 -2.61 -3.99 4.02
N PRO A 138 -1.57 -3.32 4.56
CA PRO A 138 -0.89 -3.78 5.75
C PRO A 138 -1.83 -3.79 6.95
N ALA A 139 -1.69 -4.80 7.81
CA ALA A 139 -2.38 -4.89 9.09
C ALA A 139 -1.64 -4.03 10.14
N PHE A 140 -1.68 -2.72 9.96
CA PHE A 140 -1.10 -1.73 10.88
C PHE A 140 -2.12 -1.22 11.89
N ASP A 141 -1.64 -0.71 13.02
CA ASP A 141 -2.47 -0.03 14.01
C ASP A 141 -3.00 1.31 13.46
N PRO A 142 -4.31 1.45 13.19
CA PRO A 142 -4.86 2.66 12.60
C PRO A 142 -4.65 3.91 13.47
N GLU A 143 -4.51 3.76 14.80
CA GLU A 143 -4.22 4.88 15.70
C GLU A 143 -2.83 5.49 15.47
N ARG A 144 -1.93 4.73 14.84
CA ARG A 144 -0.56 5.16 14.51
C ARG A 144 -0.30 5.27 13.02
N THR A 145 -1.29 4.99 12.18
CA THR A 145 -1.12 5.01 10.72
C THR A 145 -1.64 6.28 10.06
N LEU A 146 -0.83 6.83 9.15
CA LEU A 146 -1.27 7.71 8.07
C LEU A 146 -1.11 7.02 6.72
N ILE A 147 -1.99 7.37 5.79
CA ILE A 147 -1.99 6.85 4.43
C ILE A 147 -1.77 8.01 3.49
N TYR A 148 -0.67 7.97 2.74
CA TYR A 148 -0.27 9.00 1.79
C TYR A 148 -0.42 8.50 0.35
N GLY A 149 -1.31 9.15 -0.42
CA GLY A 149 -1.58 8.77 -1.80
C GLY A 149 -0.78 9.60 -2.80
N HIS A 150 -0.18 8.94 -3.82
CA HIS A 150 0.53 9.62 -4.91
C HIS A 150 0.69 8.71 -6.14
N SER A 151 1.13 9.28 -7.27
CA SER A 151 1.26 8.59 -8.57
C SER A 151 2.67 8.58 -9.17
N ASP A 152 3.71 8.91 -8.39
CA ASP A 152 5.10 8.97 -8.86
C ASP A 152 5.99 8.19 -7.91
N ILE A 153 6.59 7.10 -8.40
CA ILE A 153 7.42 6.22 -7.57
C ILE A 153 8.73 6.89 -7.13
N ARG A 154 9.27 7.85 -7.90
CA ARG A 154 10.44 8.63 -7.50
C ARG A 154 10.09 9.55 -6.33
N HIS A 155 8.86 10.06 -6.29
CA HIS A 155 8.36 10.82 -5.14
C HIS A 155 8.36 9.96 -3.88
N ALA A 156 7.85 8.72 -3.94
CA ALA A 156 7.87 7.79 -2.80
C ALA A 156 9.30 7.55 -2.30
N GLN A 157 10.22 7.23 -3.21
CA GLN A 157 11.62 6.96 -2.85
C GLN A 157 12.27 8.18 -2.16
N GLN A 158 12.06 9.39 -2.70
CA GLN A 158 12.59 10.62 -2.10
C GLN A 158 11.92 10.96 -0.77
N LEU A 159 10.61 10.75 -0.64
CA LEU A 159 9.88 10.98 0.60
C LEU A 159 10.38 10.05 1.71
N LEU A 160 10.54 8.76 1.45
CA LEU A 160 11.01 7.80 2.45
C LEU A 160 12.45 8.09 2.90
N ALA A 161 13.33 8.46 1.95
CA ALA A 161 14.68 8.89 2.27
C ALA A 161 14.69 10.19 3.10
N LEU A 162 13.84 11.16 2.75
CA LEU A 162 13.67 12.41 3.48
C LEU A 162 13.19 12.16 4.91
N LEU A 163 12.17 11.33 5.11
CA LEU A 163 11.67 10.98 6.44
C LEU A 163 12.76 10.34 7.29
N THR A 164 13.56 9.45 6.71
CA THR A 164 14.73 8.86 7.37
C THR A 164 15.75 9.93 7.75
N SER A 165 16.05 10.88 6.87
CA SER A 165 17.00 11.98 7.13
C SER A 165 16.53 12.96 8.20
N GLU A 166 15.22 13.07 8.39
CA GLU A 166 14.57 13.89 9.41
C GLU A 166 14.34 13.09 10.70
N ASP A 167 15.05 11.96 10.91
CA ASP A 167 15.02 11.13 12.12
C ASP A 167 13.61 10.63 12.49
N MET A 168 12.83 10.22 11.48
CA MET A 168 11.54 9.56 11.66
C MET A 168 11.68 8.04 11.56
N GLY A 169 11.04 7.34 12.50
CA GLY A 169 10.82 5.89 12.43
C GLY A 169 9.38 5.56 12.04
N ALA A 170 9.20 4.65 11.09
CA ALA A 170 7.89 4.11 10.72
C ALA A 170 8.04 2.75 10.05
N ARG A 171 7.03 1.89 10.24
CA ARG A 171 6.82 0.73 9.38
C ARG A 171 6.16 1.21 8.10
N VAL A 172 6.67 0.75 6.97
CA VAL A 172 6.24 1.21 5.64
C VAL A 172 5.48 0.10 4.95
N GLY A 173 4.23 0.38 4.60
CA GLY A 173 3.43 -0.42 3.70
C GLY A 173 3.20 0.29 2.38
N PHE A 174 2.90 -0.50 1.36
CA PHE A 174 2.59 -0.07 0.02
C PHE A 174 1.37 -0.80 -0.47
N SER A 175 0.37 -0.05 -0.93
CA SER A 175 -0.73 -0.62 -1.70
C SER A 175 -0.91 0.12 -3.01
N SER A 176 -1.11 -0.62 -4.09
CA SER A 176 -1.47 -0.05 -5.38
C SER A 176 -2.95 0.32 -5.42
N LYS A 177 -3.27 1.34 -6.22
CA LYS A 177 -4.65 1.71 -6.50
C LYS A 177 -4.83 2.24 -7.92
N ILE A 178 -6.06 2.16 -8.41
CA ILE A 178 -6.50 2.84 -9.62
C ILE A 178 -7.43 3.97 -9.19
N SER A 179 -7.15 5.18 -9.62
CA SER A 179 -7.99 6.34 -9.41
C SER A 179 -8.68 6.68 -10.72
N ALA A 180 -10.01 6.77 -10.72
CA ALA A 180 -10.81 7.16 -11.86
C ALA A 180 -11.55 8.44 -11.51
N TYR A 181 -11.50 9.48 -12.34
CA TYR A 181 -12.19 10.73 -12.10
C TYR A 181 -12.66 11.41 -13.38
N LEU A 182 -13.73 12.20 -13.25
CA LEU A 182 -14.26 13.01 -14.33
C LEU A 182 -13.30 14.14 -14.68
N HIS A 183 -12.91 14.23 -15.95
CA HIS A 183 -12.21 15.39 -16.50
C HIS A 183 -13.13 16.61 -16.45
N ARG A 184 -12.65 17.74 -15.94
CA ARG A 184 -13.46 18.94 -15.77
C ARG A 184 -13.17 19.99 -16.84
N ASP A 185 -14.18 20.79 -17.12
CA ASP A 185 -14.04 21.96 -17.98
C ASP A 185 -12.96 22.91 -17.42
N GLY A 186 -12.15 23.46 -18.34
CA GLY A 186 -11.05 24.35 -17.99
C GLY A 186 -9.75 23.65 -17.54
N TRP A 187 -9.70 22.32 -17.50
CA TRP A 187 -8.47 21.57 -17.21
C TRP A 187 -7.55 21.39 -18.43
N GLY A 188 -7.94 21.93 -19.59
CA GLY A 188 -7.23 21.79 -20.86
C GLY A 188 -7.66 20.55 -21.62
N GLU A 189 -6.79 20.09 -22.52
CA GLU A 189 -7.05 18.86 -23.30
C GLU A 189 -6.93 17.62 -22.39
N PRO A 190 -7.84 16.65 -22.51
CA PRO A 190 -7.75 15.39 -21.78
C PRO A 190 -6.41 14.69 -22.01
N ALA A 191 -5.89 14.06 -20.96
CA ALA A 191 -4.63 13.31 -21.05
C ALA A 191 -4.74 12.15 -22.06
N ALA A 192 -3.60 11.76 -22.65
CA ALA A 192 -3.54 10.58 -23.51
C ALA A 192 -4.02 9.33 -22.74
N GLY A 193 -4.97 8.60 -23.31
CA GLY A 193 -5.62 7.46 -22.65
C GLY A 193 -6.91 7.81 -21.87
N ALA A 194 -7.38 9.06 -21.95
CA ALA A 194 -8.71 9.43 -21.48
C ALA A 194 -9.80 8.60 -22.20
N ILE A 195 -10.88 8.30 -21.47
CA ILE A 195 -11.96 7.43 -21.91
C ILE A 195 -13.23 8.25 -22.03
N THR A 196 -13.74 8.43 -23.24
CA THR A 196 -15.06 9.04 -23.47
C THR A 196 -16.15 8.04 -23.05
N LEU A 197 -16.93 8.39 -22.04
CA LEU A 197 -18.07 7.58 -21.60
C LEU A 197 -19.34 7.96 -22.38
N ASP A 198 -19.51 9.25 -22.66
CA ASP A 198 -20.55 9.85 -23.52
C ASP A 198 -20.16 11.29 -23.92
N ASP A 199 -21.08 12.06 -24.50
CA ASP A 199 -20.87 13.43 -24.98
C ASP A 199 -20.49 14.43 -23.89
N HIS A 200 -20.71 14.11 -22.61
CA HIS A 200 -20.50 15.00 -21.47
C HIS A 200 -19.47 14.49 -20.47
N HIS A 201 -19.15 13.19 -20.52
CA HIS A 201 -18.29 12.56 -19.53
C HIS A 201 -17.01 12.00 -20.17
N ILE A 202 -15.88 12.63 -19.82
CA ILE A 202 -14.54 12.12 -20.12
C ILE A 202 -13.92 11.62 -18.83
N LEU A 203 -13.60 10.34 -18.77
CA LEU A 203 -12.98 9.70 -17.63
C LEU A 203 -11.46 9.70 -17.77
N ILE A 204 -10.77 10.13 -16.71
CA ILE A 204 -9.33 9.96 -16.55
C ILE A 204 -9.08 8.84 -15.55
N GLU A 205 -8.21 7.90 -15.92
CA GLU A 205 -7.74 6.85 -15.03
C GLU A 205 -6.25 7.03 -14.77
N ALA A 206 -5.87 7.04 -13.49
CA ALA A 206 -4.49 7.13 -13.02
C ALA A 206 -4.14 5.87 -12.22
N ARG A 207 -2.94 5.34 -12.48
CA ARG A 207 -2.34 4.30 -11.63
C ARG A 207 -1.56 4.99 -10.54
N GLU A 208 -1.87 4.65 -9.30
CA GLU A 208 -1.34 5.32 -8.12
C GLU A 208 -0.96 4.30 -7.04
N TYR A 209 -0.41 4.80 -5.95
CA TYR A 209 -0.19 4.05 -4.74
C TYR A 209 -0.70 4.80 -3.53
N ASP A 210 -0.85 4.06 -2.45
CA ASP A 210 -0.94 4.55 -1.09
C ASP A 210 0.28 4.00 -0.31
N LEU A 211 1.07 4.89 0.28
CA LEU A 211 2.05 4.54 1.30
C LEU A 211 1.36 4.55 2.66
N HIS A 212 1.44 3.43 3.35
CA HIS A 212 0.93 3.27 4.70
C HIS A 212 2.11 3.46 5.65
N LEU A 213 2.04 4.43 6.54
CA LEU A 213 3.11 4.76 7.48
C LEU A 213 2.60 4.54 8.90
N GLU A 214 2.98 3.43 9.53
CA GLU A 214 2.70 3.18 10.95
C GLU A 214 3.87 3.69 11.79
N PHE A 215 3.64 4.78 12.51
CA PHE A 215 4.64 5.40 13.36
C PHE A 215 4.73 4.70 14.73
N ALA A 216 5.80 4.98 15.47
CA ALA A 216 5.91 4.49 16.86
C ALA A 216 4.86 5.13 17.77
N ASP A 217 4.57 6.43 17.56
CA ASP A 217 3.64 7.23 18.36
C ASP A 217 2.67 8.04 17.47
N ALA A 218 1.45 8.27 17.95
CA ALA A 218 0.46 9.13 17.27
C ALA A 218 0.94 10.58 17.08
N ALA A 219 1.85 11.07 17.93
CA ALA A 219 2.48 12.39 17.80
C ALA A 219 3.30 12.54 16.50
N ASP A 220 3.90 11.45 16.01
CA ASP A 220 4.67 11.46 14.76
C ASP A 220 3.80 11.68 13.53
N LYS A 221 2.48 11.43 13.61
CA LYS A 221 1.52 11.83 12.56
C LYS A 221 1.62 13.34 12.28
N GLN A 222 1.76 14.16 13.32
CA GLN A 222 1.90 15.62 13.17
C GLN A 222 3.27 16.00 12.59
N ARG A 223 4.34 15.31 13.02
CA ARG A 223 5.70 15.54 12.51
C ARG A 223 5.80 15.21 11.02
N PHE A 224 5.18 14.11 10.58
CA PHE A 224 5.04 13.77 9.17
C PHE A 224 4.38 14.91 8.38
N MET A 225 3.27 15.46 8.87
CA MET A 225 2.57 16.56 8.18
C MET A 225 3.42 17.84 8.08
N VAL A 226 4.27 18.12 9.06
CA VAL A 226 5.22 19.25 9.01
C VAL A 226 6.27 19.04 7.92
N ILE A 227 6.88 17.85 7.85
CA ILE A 227 7.87 17.49 6.83
C ILE A 227 7.24 17.52 5.43
N LEU A 228 6.05 16.92 5.28
CA LEU A 228 5.31 16.93 4.01
C LEU A 228 5.02 18.36 3.54
N SER A 229 4.55 19.23 4.43
CA SER A 229 4.26 20.63 4.12
C SER A 229 5.51 21.41 3.72
N ARG A 230 6.66 21.07 4.32
CA ARG A 230 7.94 21.72 4.07
C ARG A 230 8.62 21.26 2.79
N TYR A 231 8.53 20.00 2.39
CA TYR A 231 9.38 19.47 1.32
C TYR A 231 8.60 18.87 0.15
N ALA A 232 7.34 18.50 0.33
CA ALA A 232 6.55 17.72 -0.62
C ALA A 232 5.27 18.43 -1.11
N LYS A 233 5.01 19.64 -0.62
CA LYS A 233 3.86 20.46 -0.99
C LYS A 233 4.29 21.71 -1.74
N LYS A 234 3.71 21.93 -2.93
CA LYS A 234 3.84 23.19 -3.66
C LYS A 234 3.10 24.32 -2.94
N GLN A 235 3.69 25.50 -2.91
CA GLN A 235 3.03 26.72 -2.44
C GLN A 235 3.45 27.92 -3.29
N THR A 236 2.56 28.90 -3.41
CA THR A 236 2.78 30.10 -4.21
C THR A 236 3.91 30.93 -3.61
N GLY A 237 4.82 31.41 -4.46
CA GLY A 237 5.92 32.27 -4.04
C GLY A 237 7.04 31.56 -3.26
N MET A 238 7.00 30.23 -3.11
CA MET A 238 8.10 29.50 -2.49
C MET A 238 9.14 29.06 -3.52
N ASN A 239 10.38 29.52 -3.31
CA ASN A 239 11.59 29.11 -4.05
C ASN A 239 12.42 28.10 -3.23
N GLN A 240 11.79 27.06 -2.68
CA GLN A 240 12.50 26.02 -1.96
C GLN A 240 12.62 24.74 -2.81
N PRO A 241 13.71 23.96 -2.67
CA PRO A 241 13.80 22.67 -3.33
C PRO A 241 12.68 21.75 -2.80
N LEU A 242 11.84 21.25 -3.71
CA LEU A 242 10.80 20.29 -3.43
C LEU A 242 11.22 18.90 -3.92
N ILE A 243 10.73 17.85 -3.27
CA ILE A 243 10.89 16.50 -3.80
C ILE A 243 10.09 16.34 -5.10
N HIS A 244 10.56 15.43 -5.95
CA HIS A 244 10.06 15.20 -7.29
C HIS A 244 8.54 14.98 -7.29
N GLY A 245 7.81 15.56 -8.26
CA GLY A 245 6.39 15.28 -8.42
C GLY A 245 5.45 15.90 -7.38
N SER A 246 5.96 16.75 -6.47
CA SER A 246 5.17 17.42 -5.42
C SER A 246 3.85 18.03 -5.93
N TRP A 247 2.79 17.86 -5.15
CA TRP A 247 1.45 18.37 -5.44
C TRP A 247 1.14 19.67 -4.70
N TRP A 248 0.19 20.44 -5.22
CA TRP A 248 -0.39 21.61 -4.54
C TRP A 248 -1.24 21.19 -3.35
N GLN A 249 -2.02 20.12 -3.53
CA GLN A 249 -2.86 19.52 -2.49
C GLN A 249 -2.43 18.05 -2.32
N PRO A 250 -1.43 17.75 -1.49
CA PRO A 250 -1.06 16.37 -1.19
C PRO A 250 -2.23 15.66 -0.51
N PHE A 251 -2.40 14.37 -0.78
CA PHE A 251 -3.49 13.58 -0.22
C PHE A 251 -2.99 12.69 0.93
N VAL A 252 -3.44 13.00 2.14
CA VAL A 252 -3.16 12.20 3.33
C VAL A 252 -4.48 11.89 4.02
N ARG A 253 -4.66 10.63 4.45
CA ARG A 253 -5.83 10.21 5.23
C ARG A 253 -5.47 9.35 6.44
N SER A 254 -6.39 9.28 7.39
CA SER A 254 -6.35 8.40 8.56
C SER A 254 -7.74 7.81 8.80
N TYR A 255 -7.80 6.57 9.28
CA TYR A 255 -9.06 5.93 9.67
C TYR A 255 -9.45 6.17 11.12
N THR A 256 -8.61 6.89 11.87
CA THR A 256 -8.93 7.40 13.21
C THR A 256 -8.75 8.91 13.23
N THR A 257 -9.27 9.56 14.26
CA THR A 257 -9.14 11.01 14.42
C THR A 257 -7.67 11.40 14.45
N ALA A 258 -7.27 12.35 13.61
CA ALA A 258 -5.92 12.91 13.59
C ALA A 258 -5.98 14.42 13.79
N LYS A 259 -5.03 14.96 14.56
CA LYS A 259 -4.97 16.39 14.85
C LYS A 259 -4.80 17.18 13.55
N GLY A 260 -5.66 18.17 13.34
CA GLY A 260 -5.64 19.03 12.16
C GLY A 260 -6.15 18.36 10.88
N PHE A 261 -6.82 17.20 10.98
CA PHE A 261 -7.53 16.56 9.88
C PHE A 261 -9.03 16.81 10.02
N GLU A 262 -9.71 16.86 8.89
CA GLU A 262 -11.15 17.06 8.80
C GLU A 262 -11.85 15.75 8.50
N ALA A 263 -13.00 15.51 9.12
CA ALA A 263 -13.80 14.32 8.87
C ALA A 263 -14.55 14.43 7.54
N VAL A 264 -14.54 13.35 6.77
CA VAL A 264 -15.34 13.14 5.56
C VAL A 264 -15.88 11.71 5.56
N ALA A 265 -16.82 11.43 4.67
CA ALA A 265 -17.37 10.10 4.48
C ALA A 265 -16.62 9.36 3.37
N GLN A 266 -16.27 8.10 3.64
CA GLN A 266 -15.87 7.15 2.63
C GLN A 266 -17.01 6.18 2.35
N VAL A 267 -17.44 6.12 1.09
CA VAL A 267 -18.38 5.12 0.59
C VAL A 267 -17.59 3.98 -0.02
N ASP A 268 -17.66 2.81 0.62
CA ASP A 268 -17.07 1.57 0.11
C ASP A 268 -18.14 0.79 -0.67
N ILE A 269 -17.88 0.56 -1.95
CA ILE A 269 -18.75 -0.13 -2.90
C ILE A 269 -18.06 -1.44 -3.29
N SER A 270 -18.71 -2.59 -3.07
CA SER A 270 -18.08 -3.89 -3.25
C SER A 270 -18.96 -4.87 -4.02
N ASP A 271 -18.35 -5.66 -4.91
CA ASP A 271 -18.95 -6.82 -5.58
C ASP A 271 -18.68 -8.15 -4.84
N GLY A 272 -18.06 -8.09 -3.65
CA GLY A 272 -17.60 -9.25 -2.87
C GLY A 272 -16.15 -9.67 -3.13
N ASN A 273 -15.55 -9.26 -4.26
CA ASN A 273 -14.17 -9.57 -4.61
C ASN A 273 -13.26 -8.32 -4.55
N GLN A 274 -13.77 -7.19 -5.00
CA GLN A 274 -13.08 -5.91 -5.04
C GLN A 274 -13.88 -4.85 -4.28
N THR A 275 -13.23 -3.73 -3.99
CA THR A 275 -13.87 -2.59 -3.33
C THR A 275 -13.38 -1.29 -3.93
N ALA A 276 -14.34 -0.47 -4.35
CA ALA A 276 -14.11 0.91 -4.72
C ALA A 276 -14.44 1.84 -3.56
N GLN A 277 -13.67 2.92 -3.44
CA GLN A 277 -13.76 3.91 -2.38
C GLN A 277 -14.06 5.27 -3.00
N VAL A 278 -15.12 5.93 -2.53
CA VAL A 278 -15.49 7.30 -2.92
C VAL A 278 -15.44 8.18 -1.69
N LEU A 279 -14.69 9.29 -1.74
CA LEU A 279 -14.60 10.27 -0.66
C LEU A 279 -15.52 11.45 -0.93
N LEU A 280 -16.42 11.73 0.02
CA LEU A 280 -17.49 12.71 -0.12
C LEU A 280 -17.78 13.40 1.22
N SER A 281 -18.54 14.49 1.17
CA SER A 281 -19.25 14.99 2.37
C SER A 281 -20.31 13.98 2.83
N ASP A 282 -20.69 14.02 4.11
CA ASP A 282 -21.65 13.08 4.70
C ASP A 282 -22.99 13.06 3.96
N SER A 283 -23.54 14.23 3.61
CA SER A 283 -24.80 14.33 2.87
C SER A 283 -24.72 13.74 1.46
N SER A 284 -23.57 13.89 0.80
CA SER A 284 -23.33 13.34 -0.52
C SER A 284 -23.11 11.82 -0.48
N ALA A 285 -22.46 11.32 0.57
CA ALA A 285 -22.26 9.89 0.78
C ALA A 285 -23.58 9.13 0.95
N GLU A 286 -24.49 9.63 1.80
CA GLU A 286 -25.82 9.04 1.97
C GLU A 286 -26.64 9.07 0.68
N THR A 287 -26.52 10.16 -0.09
CA THR A 287 -27.18 10.28 -1.39
C THR A 287 -26.65 9.27 -2.39
N LEU A 288 -25.33 9.09 -2.49
CA LEU A 288 -24.72 8.09 -3.37
C LEU A 288 -25.16 6.67 -2.97
N ALA A 289 -25.07 6.31 -1.69
CA ALA A 289 -25.44 4.99 -1.21
C ALA A 289 -26.92 4.67 -1.48
N ARG A 290 -27.82 5.64 -1.28
CA ARG A 290 -29.24 5.49 -1.63
C ARG A 290 -29.42 5.27 -3.13
N ARG A 291 -28.80 6.10 -3.98
CA ARG A 291 -28.95 5.99 -5.45
C ARG A 291 -28.41 4.68 -6.01
N ILE A 292 -27.32 4.15 -5.46
CA ILE A 292 -26.80 2.82 -5.85
C ILE A 292 -27.84 1.74 -5.53
N ARG A 293 -28.47 1.79 -4.35
CA ARG A 293 -29.52 0.82 -3.96
C ARG A 293 -30.77 0.93 -4.84
N GLU A 294 -31.22 2.15 -5.15
CA GLU A 294 -32.38 2.40 -6.01
C GLU A 294 -32.19 1.89 -7.44
N GLN A 295 -30.96 1.91 -7.96
CA GLN A 295 -30.65 1.41 -9.30
C GLN A 295 -30.42 -0.11 -9.35
N ALA A 296 -30.65 -0.82 -8.23
CA ALA A 296 -30.55 -2.28 -8.13
C ALA A 296 -29.19 -2.85 -8.59
N PHE A 297 -28.10 -2.11 -8.37
CA PHE A 297 -26.77 -2.66 -8.57
C PHE A 297 -26.55 -3.85 -7.61
N PRO A 298 -25.88 -4.94 -8.04
CA PRO A 298 -25.61 -6.10 -7.19
C PRO A 298 -24.44 -5.85 -6.23
N TRP A 299 -24.27 -4.62 -5.75
CA TRP A 299 -23.13 -4.20 -4.94
C TRP A 299 -23.53 -3.96 -3.50
N THR A 300 -22.64 -4.30 -2.59
CA THR A 300 -22.74 -3.90 -1.19
C THR A 300 -22.18 -2.50 -1.04
N VAL A 301 -22.88 -1.64 -0.29
CA VAL A 301 -22.45 -0.27 -0.02
C VAL A 301 -22.41 -0.03 1.48
N THR A 302 -21.24 0.34 1.98
CA THR A 302 -21.02 0.76 3.37
C THR A 302 -20.47 2.18 3.41
N ILE A 303 -20.79 2.90 4.48
CA ILE A 303 -20.29 4.25 4.72
C ILE A 303 -19.49 4.21 6.02
N ARG A 304 -18.31 4.82 6.01
CA ARG A 304 -17.50 4.97 7.22
C ARG A 304 -16.85 6.36 7.27
N PRO A 305 -16.58 6.89 8.47
CA PRO A 305 -15.81 8.12 8.60
C PRO A 305 -14.35 7.88 8.21
N VAL A 306 -13.74 8.90 7.62
CA VAL A 306 -12.29 8.97 7.39
C VAL A 306 -11.85 10.42 7.59
N TRP A 307 -10.63 10.59 8.08
CA TRP A 307 -10.07 11.91 8.35
C TRP A 307 -9.06 12.24 7.27
N VAL A 308 -9.17 13.41 6.64
CA VAL A 308 -8.30 13.87 5.55
C VAL A 308 -7.60 15.16 5.91
N ASN A 309 -6.42 15.39 5.34
CA ASN A 309 -5.68 16.62 5.60
C ASN A 309 -6.42 17.86 5.02
N PRO A 310 -6.21 19.07 5.57
CA PRO A 310 -7.00 20.26 5.22
C PRO A 310 -6.92 20.64 3.74
N ALA A 311 -5.78 20.34 3.10
CA ALA A 311 -5.59 20.53 1.67
C ALA A 311 -6.59 19.73 0.83
N PHE A 312 -6.76 18.45 1.15
CA PHE A 312 -7.72 17.60 0.44
C PHE A 312 -9.17 17.92 0.83
N TYR A 313 -9.42 18.30 2.08
CA TYR A 313 -10.76 18.73 2.50
C TYR A 313 -11.24 19.93 1.68
N ARG A 314 -10.42 20.97 1.50
CA ARG A 314 -10.75 22.13 0.64
C ARG A 314 -11.01 21.72 -0.81
N TYR A 315 -10.23 20.78 -1.33
CA TYR A 315 -10.44 20.24 -2.67
C TYR A 315 -11.83 19.56 -2.80
N LEU A 316 -12.24 18.77 -1.81
CA LEU A 316 -13.57 18.15 -1.79
C LEU A 316 -14.71 19.17 -1.69
N SER A 317 -14.50 20.25 -0.94
CA SER A 317 -15.49 21.32 -0.76
C SER A 317 -15.59 22.29 -1.94
N GLY A 318 -14.72 22.17 -2.95
CA GLY A 318 -14.70 23.06 -4.11
C GLY A 318 -13.93 24.37 -3.89
N ASP A 319 -13.35 24.58 -2.72
CA ASP A 319 -12.56 25.77 -2.35
C ASP A 319 -11.07 25.60 -2.73
N PHE A 320 -10.78 25.17 -3.95
CA PHE A 320 -9.40 24.99 -4.43
C PHE A 320 -8.80 26.36 -4.78
N GLN A 321 -8.12 26.98 -3.82
CA GLN A 321 -7.17 28.08 -4.06
C GLN A 321 -5.75 27.65 -3.69
#